data_AF-A0A814LNR7-F1
#
_entry.id   AF-A0A814LNR7-F1
#
_cell.length_a   1.000
_cell.length_b   1.000
_cell.length_c   1.000
_cell.angle_alpha   90.00
_cell.angle_beta   90.00
_cell.angle_gamma   90.00
#
_symmetry.space_group_name_H-M   'P 1'
#
loop_
_entity.id
_entity.type
_entity.pdbx_description
1 polymer ?
#
loop_
_entity_poly.entity_id
_entity_poly.type
_entity_poly.pdbx_seq_one_letter_code
_entity_poly.pdbx_strand_id
1 'polypeptide(L)'
;HNYDRMPLKHAYSFDPVPAELSPQYHSKILGLGCQMWSEWIPTDQSMQRQVFPRLAAYAEVGWSEPQRKLYQDFKQILKEHWFPKWKQKKIWFYGAFHTEKLD
;
A
#
# COMPACT_ATOMS: atom_id res chain seq x y z
N HIS A 1 6.57 -11.75 -19.83
CA HIS A 1 6.66 -10.76 -18.74
C HIS A 1 6.13 -11.41 -17.48
N ASN A 2 7.01 -11.72 -16.51
CA ASN A 2 6.55 -12.15 -15.20
C ASN A 2 6.06 -10.91 -14.47
N TYR A 3 4.75 -10.80 -14.26
CA TYR A 3 4.16 -9.82 -13.36
C TYR A 3 4.33 -10.33 -11.94
N ASP A 4 5.58 -10.37 -11.48
CA ASP A 4 5.86 -10.72 -10.09
C ASP A 4 5.17 -9.68 -9.20
N ARG A 5 4.30 -10.16 -8.31
CA ARG A 5 3.57 -9.29 -7.39
C ARG A 5 4.57 -8.53 -6.54
N MET A 6 4.48 -7.21 -6.53
CA MET A 6 5.26 -6.39 -5.61
C MET A 6 4.80 -6.69 -4.17
N PRO A 7 5.68 -7.18 -3.28
CA PRO A 7 5.32 -7.50 -1.90
C PRO A 7 4.79 -6.26 -1.17
N LEU A 8 3.84 -6.45 -0.24
CA LEU A 8 3.27 -5.34 0.52
C LEU A 8 4.34 -4.57 1.31
N LYS A 9 5.34 -5.29 1.81
CA LYS A 9 6.50 -4.71 2.51
C LYS A 9 7.23 -3.67 1.66
N HIS A 10 7.33 -3.88 0.36
CA HIS A 10 8.01 -2.96 -0.56
C HIS A 10 7.26 -1.63 -0.69
N ALA A 11 5.93 -1.67 -0.74
CA ALA A 11 5.12 -0.45 -0.71
C ALA A 11 5.26 0.31 0.61
N TYR A 12 5.33 -0.42 1.74
CA TYR A 12 5.48 0.17 3.06
C TYR A 12 6.87 0.80 3.32
N SER A 13 7.91 0.22 2.72
CA SER A 13 9.29 0.71 2.82
C SER A 13 9.60 1.89 1.91
N PHE A 14 8.64 2.35 1.10
CA PHE A 14 8.81 3.54 0.29
C PHE A 14 9.08 4.75 1.20
N ASP A 15 10.07 5.56 0.82
CA ASP A 15 10.41 6.83 1.47
C ASP A 15 10.14 7.97 0.47
N PRO A 16 9.26 8.93 0.81
CA PRO A 16 9.01 10.08 -0.06
C PRO A 16 10.21 11.04 -0.17
N VAL A 17 11.17 10.96 0.75
CA VAL A 17 12.38 11.79 0.75
C VAL A 17 13.56 10.97 0.20
N PRO A 18 14.10 11.30 -0.99
CA PRO A 18 15.26 10.60 -1.51
C PRO A 18 16.46 10.77 -0.57
N ALA A 19 17.19 9.69 -0.29
CA ALA A 19 18.34 9.71 0.63
C ALA A 19 19.46 10.67 0.18
N GLU A 20 19.59 10.88 -1.13
CA GLU A 20 20.60 11.78 -1.73
C GLU A 20 20.16 13.25 -1.73
N LEU A 21 18.90 13.54 -1.37
CA LEU A 21 18.39 14.90 -1.38
C LEU A 21 18.94 15.68 -0.18
N SER A 22 19.61 16.79 -0.46
CA SER A 22 20.12 17.69 0.59
C SER A 22 18.98 18.16 1.52
N PRO A 23 19.20 18.20 2.86
CA PRO A 23 18.19 18.62 3.85
C PRO A 23 17.52 19.96 3.55
N GLN A 24 18.24 20.87 2.89
CA GLN A 24 17.71 22.19 2.52
C GLN A 24 16.52 22.13 1.55
N TYR A 25 16.33 21.00 0.85
CA TYR A 25 15.23 20.81 -0.10
C TYR A 25 14.09 19.96 0.45
N HIS A 26 14.24 19.37 1.64
CA HIS A 26 13.21 18.49 2.21
C HIS A 26 11.88 19.22 2.41
N SER A 27 11.92 20.50 2.77
CA SER A 27 10.73 21.37 2.90
C SER A 27 9.99 21.64 1.58
N LYS A 28 10.60 21.31 0.42
CA LYS A 28 9.96 21.47 -0.89
C LYS A 28 9.16 20.23 -1.31
N ILE A 29 9.27 19.12 -0.57
CA ILE A 29 8.48 17.91 -0.81
C ILE A 29 7.09 18.11 -0.22
N LEU A 30 6.09 18.21 -1.08
CA LEU A 30 4.69 18.40 -0.66
C LEU A 30 4.04 17.12 -0.15
N GLY A 31 4.56 15.95 -0.56
CA GLY A 31 4.03 14.66 -0.20
C GLY A 31 4.33 13.60 -1.25
N LEU A 32 3.49 12.58 -1.30
CA LEU A 32 3.61 11.46 -2.24
C LEU A 32 2.28 11.16 -2.93
N GLY A 33 2.39 10.52 -4.09
CA GLY A 33 1.26 9.96 -4.81
C GLY A 33 1.52 8.50 -5.17
N CYS A 34 0.45 7.71 -5.22
CA CYS A 34 0.49 6.36 -5.77
C CYS A 34 -0.42 6.32 -6.99
N GLN A 35 0.14 5.94 -8.14
CA GLN A 35 -0.59 5.88 -9.40
C GLN A 35 -1.21 4.49 -9.60
N MET A 36 -2.35 4.48 -10.28
CA MET A 36 -3.04 3.27 -10.73
C MET A 36 -3.28 3.43 -12.23
N TRP A 37 -2.58 2.63 -13.03
CA TRP A 37 -2.66 2.63 -14.49
C TRP A 37 -3.66 1.54 -14.95
N SER A 38 -4.66 1.92 -15.74
CA SER A 38 -5.85 1.08 -16.01
C SER A 38 -5.86 0.38 -17.37
N GLU A 39 -4.76 0.42 -18.13
CA GLU A 39 -4.70 -0.06 -19.53
C GLU A 39 -5.11 -1.54 -19.66
N TRP A 40 -4.80 -2.36 -18.64
CA TRP A 40 -5.08 -3.79 -18.62
C TRP A 40 -6.03 -4.21 -17.49
N ILE A 41 -6.92 -3.29 -17.07
CA ILE A 41 -7.80 -3.48 -15.92
C ILE A 41 -9.26 -3.35 -16.35
N PRO A 42 -9.88 -4.43 -16.86
CA PRO A 42 -11.21 -4.36 -17.45
C PRO A 42 -12.34 -4.29 -16.44
N THR A 43 -12.09 -4.57 -15.15
CA THR A 43 -13.12 -4.62 -14.11
C THR A 43 -12.68 -3.93 -12.82
N ASP A 44 -13.65 -3.38 -12.10
CA ASP A 44 -13.44 -2.78 -10.78
C ASP A 44 -12.84 -3.78 -9.78
N GLN A 45 -13.20 -5.05 -9.87
CA GLN A 45 -12.65 -6.10 -9.01
C GLN A 45 -11.16 -6.33 -9.27
N SER A 46 -10.74 -6.26 -10.53
CA SER A 46 -9.33 -6.33 -10.90
C SER A 46 -8.58 -5.07 -10.47
N MET A 47 -9.20 -3.89 -10.56
CA MET A 47 -8.63 -2.65 -10.02
C MET A 47 -8.42 -2.75 -8.51
N GLN A 48 -9.46 -3.14 -7.77
CA GLN A 48 -9.41 -3.22 -6.31
C GLN A 48 -8.34 -4.22 -5.83
N ARG A 49 -8.15 -5.35 -6.53
CA ARG A 49 -7.08 -6.32 -6.21
C ARG A 49 -5.69 -5.74 -6.41
N GLN A 50 -5.51 -4.81 -7.34
CA GLN A 50 -4.24 -4.12 -7.54
C GLN A 50 -4.02 -2.99 -6.53
N VAL A 51 -5.10 -2.32 -6.11
CA VAL A 51 -5.02 -1.16 -5.20
C VAL A 51 -4.91 -1.60 -3.73
N PHE A 52 -5.68 -2.61 -3.30
CA PHE A 52 -5.73 -3.06 -1.90
C PHE A 52 -4.96 -4.36 -1.69
N PRO A 53 -4.18 -4.51 -0.60
CA PRO A 53 -4.00 -3.60 0.54
C PRO A 53 -2.96 -2.49 0.35
N ARG A 54 -2.26 -2.45 -0.79
CA ARG A 54 -1.12 -1.57 -1.05
C ARG A 54 -1.40 -0.08 -0.83
N LEU A 55 -2.60 0.40 -1.15
CA LEU A 55 -3.02 1.79 -0.91
C LEU A 55 -2.93 2.17 0.58
N ALA A 56 -3.26 1.26 1.49
CA ALA A 56 -3.14 1.52 2.92
C ALA A 56 -1.67 1.65 3.36
N ALA A 57 -0.74 0.94 2.71
CA ALA A 57 0.68 1.09 2.98
C ALA A 57 1.19 2.48 2.55
N TYR A 58 0.77 2.96 1.39
CA TYR A 58 1.11 4.33 0.95
C TYR A 58 0.44 5.42 1.80
N ALA A 59 -0.77 5.19 2.29
CA ALA A 59 -1.42 6.09 3.24
C ALA A 59 -0.63 6.19 4.55
N GLU A 60 -0.15 5.07 5.09
CA GLU A 60 0.70 5.05 6.27
C GLU A 60 2.04 5.75 6.02
N VAL A 61 2.67 5.52 4.86
CA VAL A 61 3.93 6.19 4.48
C VAL A 61 3.76 7.71 4.38
N GLY A 62 2.63 8.17 3.84
CA GLY A 62 2.39 9.60 3.61
C GLY A 62 1.91 10.35 4.86
N TRP A 63 1.46 9.65 5.89
CA TRP A 63 0.84 10.25 7.07
C TRP A 63 1.67 10.09 8.35
N SER A 64 2.30 8.93 8.54
CA SER A 64 2.98 8.60 9.80
C SER A 64 4.44 9.06 9.80
N GLU A 65 4.90 9.55 10.96
CA GLU A 65 6.30 9.88 11.19
C GLU A 65 7.18 8.63 10.99
N PRO A 66 8.32 8.72 10.26
CA PRO A 66 9.17 7.56 9.97
C PRO A 66 9.60 6.75 11.20
N GLN A 67 9.82 7.43 12.33
CA GLN A 67 10.25 6.80 13.59
C GLN A 67 9.17 5.92 14.24
N ARG A 68 7.90 6.15 13.91
CA ARG A 68 6.75 5.42 14.46
C ARG A 68 6.31 4.26 13.58
N LYS A 69 6.91 4.11 12.39
CA LYS A 69 6.52 3.10 11.42
C LYS A 69 7.05 1.72 11.81
N LEU A 70 6.16 0.87 12.31
CA LEU A 70 6.45 -0.56 12.56
C LEU A 70 5.62 -1.45 11.63
N TYR A 71 6.30 -2.16 10.72
CA TYR A 71 5.63 -2.96 9.70
C TYR A 71 4.78 -4.09 10.30
N GLN A 72 5.21 -4.67 11.44
CA GLN A 72 4.45 -5.73 12.11
C GLN A 72 3.12 -5.21 12.65
N ASP A 73 3.15 -4.06 13.33
CA ASP A 73 1.95 -3.40 13.86
C ASP A 73 0.99 -3.03 12.72
N PHE A 74 1.52 -2.46 11.63
CA PHE A 74 0.74 -2.19 10.43
C PHE A 74 0.07 -3.44 9.86
N LYS A 75 0.80 -4.55 9.75
CA LYS A 75 0.25 -5.82 9.26
C LYS A 75 -0.83 -6.38 10.20
N GLN A 76 -0.65 -6.23 11.50
CA GLN A 76 -1.65 -6.61 12.50
C GLN A 76 -2.91 -5.76 12.39
N ILE A 77 -2.77 -4.43 12.32
CA ILE A 77 -3.89 -3.48 12.18
C ILE A 77 -4.65 -3.73 10.87
N LEU A 78 -3.95 -3.99 9.76
CA LEU A 78 -4.58 -4.36 8.49
C LEU A 78 -5.46 -5.60 8.64
N LYS A 79 -4.91 -6.65 9.29
CA LYS A 79 -5.60 -7.92 9.45
C LYS A 79 -6.81 -7.82 10.38
N GLU A 80 -6.65 -7.15 11.51
CA GLU A 80 -7.65 -7.11 12.58
C GLU A 80 -8.73 -6.05 12.34
N HIS A 81 -8.36 -4.88 11.78
CA HIS A 81 -9.27 -3.75 11.65
C HIS A 81 -9.74 -3.50 10.20
N TRP A 82 -8.84 -3.57 9.22
CA TRP A 82 -9.17 -3.13 7.86
C TRP A 82 -9.76 -4.24 6.99
N PHE A 83 -9.22 -5.45 7.03
CA PHE A 83 -9.75 -6.57 6.23
C PHE A 83 -11.21 -6.89 6.54
N PRO A 84 -11.69 -6.93 7.80
CA PRO A 84 -13.10 -7.15 8.08
C PRO A 84 -14.00 -6.05 7.48
N LYS A 85 -13.58 -4.78 7.59
CA LYS A 85 -14.33 -3.64 7.03
C LYS A 85 -14.38 -3.69 5.51
N TRP A 86 -13.26 -3.99 4.85
CA TRP A 86 -13.21 -4.10 3.39
C TRP A 86 -14.04 -5.28 2.88
N LYS A 87 -14.04 -6.41 3.59
CA LYS A 87 -14.94 -7.54 3.29
C LYS A 87 -16.41 -7.14 3.41
N GLN A 88 -16.79 -6.45 4.49
CA GLN A 88 -18.16 -5.95 4.67
C GLN A 88 -18.59 -4.99 3.54
N LYS A 89 -17.65 -4.15 3.08
CA LYS A 89 -17.85 -3.22 1.95
C LYS A 89 -17.74 -3.87 0.58
N LYS A 90 -17.52 -5.19 0.49
CA LYS A 90 -17.34 -5.95 -0.76
C LYS A 90 -16.19 -5.42 -1.62
N ILE A 91 -15.11 -4.95 -0.98
CA ILE A 91 -13.87 -4.57 -1.66
C ILE A 91 -13.05 -5.83 -1.91
N TRP A 92 -12.63 -6.02 -3.17
CA TRP A 92 -11.83 -7.16 -3.60
C TRP A 92 -10.34 -6.87 -3.38
N PHE A 93 -9.70 -7.59 -2.44
CA PHE A 93 -8.25 -7.49 -2.20
C PHE A 93 -7.64 -8.89 -2.13
N TYR A 94 -6.32 -8.99 -2.31
CA TYR A 94 -5.62 -10.28 -2.20
C TYR A 94 -5.76 -10.86 -0.78
N GLY A 95 -6.24 -12.10 -0.68
CA GLY A 95 -6.57 -12.76 0.60
C GLY A 95 -8.00 -12.50 1.13
N ALA A 96 -8.83 -11.72 0.42
CA ALA A 96 -10.20 -11.42 0.86
C ALA A 96 -11.12 -12.66 0.84
N PHE A 97 -10.96 -13.53 -0.16
CA PHE A 97 -11.87 -14.65 -0.45
C PHE A 97 -11.17 -15.96 -0.85
N HIS A 98 -9.85 -15.98 -0.92
CA HIS A 98 -9.03 -17.19 -1.16
C HIS A 98 -7.86 -17.19 -0.17
N THR A 99 -7.44 -18.39 0.24
CA THR A 99 -6.32 -18.66 1.16
C THR A 99 -4.95 -18.40 0.51
N GLU A 100 -4.78 -17.26 -0.16
CA GLU A 100 -3.45 -16.83 -0.59
C GLU A 100 -2.81 -16.02 0.54
N LYS A 101 -1.59 -16.40 0.91
CA LYS A 101 -0.82 -15.73 1.96
C LYS A 101 -0.48 -14.30 1.51
N LEU A 102 -0.64 -13.36 2.44
CA LEU A 102 -0.08 -12.02 2.32
C LEU A 102 1.40 -12.10 2.64
N ASP A 103 2.19 -12.40 1.62
CA ASP A 103 3.65 -12.41 1.67
C ASP A 103 4.20 -10.96 1.69
#